data_AF-A0A8S3A599-F1
#
_entry.id   AF-A0A8S3A599-F1
#
_cell.length_a   1.000
_cell.length_b   1.000
_cell.length_c   1.000
_cell.angle_alpha   90.00
_cell.angle_beta   90.00
_cell.angle_gamma   90.00
#
_symmetry.space_group_name_H-M   'P 1'
#
loop_
_entity.id
_entity.type
_entity.pdbx_description
1 polymer ?
#
loop_
_entity_poly.entity_id
_entity_poly.type
_entity_poly.pdbx_seq_one_letter_code
_entity_poly.pdbx_strand_id
1 'polypeptide(L)'
;MRRKNGFIDKLRLIYDDYTNHVVTNQRFMMNERQKWNEITKEKFAFMDHNDRRWTFTQVLQVGEFLYDVLLKHAKIRVPLLTEKNTASNKSDNSIVHIVYRHSGIVSEKQVKVHPTVLHFFSHIPEATLDFSCTELPCLVPPLPWLSSTMGGYLLTQTEFVRSPIGATQQDARIRTLPTEKIGGLFDSINVLNSCSWKINGQVLDLLMDIFRRGGDRRLSVPVSLENANLTEPLPIEKGLSTDELKRREIAIAQMRKIKAEIFSLWCYELYRLSIANHFRNEIFWFPHNLDFRGRVYPIPPHFNHLGSDIARGIILFAEGKPLGPNGLRQLKIHLVNLTDLKKKASVNDRAKYADEIMDDILDSADRPIEGRQWWKQSEEPWQTLACCMEIARAIRSPDHTKYVSHFPVHQDGSCNVLQHYAAMGLDDIGAASVNLKPNDLPQDVYSVVVDQVEQERKQDAANGLPIAKILGGFIKRKVIKQTIMTTNYGVTLFGARQQISRQLRDIDEFPREHISEASTYLAQKTFISLRELFRETRKIQDWFTDCARLISRVREAAVEWNTPLSLPVVQPYYQEVRMRHKGKDIYDNYSSFA
;
A
#
# COMPACT_ATOMS: atom_id res chain seq x y z
N MET A 1 7.16 -24.01 -24.61
CA MET A 1 5.96 -24.89 -24.72
C MET A 1 4.80 -24.15 -25.39
N ARG A 2 4.30 -23.04 -24.84
CA ARG A 2 3.17 -22.28 -25.42
C ARG A 2 3.34 -21.84 -26.89
N ARG A 3 4.55 -21.43 -27.29
CA ARG A 3 4.87 -21.14 -28.71
C ARG A 3 4.79 -22.39 -29.60
N LYS A 4 5.23 -23.55 -29.10
CA LYS A 4 5.22 -24.82 -29.84
C LYS A 4 3.79 -25.36 -30.03
N ASN A 5 2.87 -25.02 -29.14
CA ASN A 5 1.47 -25.47 -29.19
C ASN A 5 0.54 -24.46 -29.91
N GLY A 6 1.08 -23.42 -30.55
CA GLY A 6 0.30 -22.40 -31.28
C GLY A 6 -0.56 -21.48 -30.41
N PHE A 7 -0.44 -21.54 -29.07
CA PHE A 7 -1.24 -20.72 -28.16
C PHE A 7 -1.01 -19.22 -28.35
N ILE A 8 0.25 -18.82 -28.58
CA ILE A 8 0.61 -17.40 -28.75
C ILE A 8 -0.05 -16.81 -30.00
N ASP A 9 -0.07 -17.57 -31.10
CA ASP A 9 -0.65 -17.12 -32.37
C ASP A 9 -2.18 -16.99 -32.25
N LYS A 10 -2.84 -17.96 -31.59
CA LYS A 10 -4.27 -17.88 -31.28
C LYS A 10 -4.59 -16.67 -30.39
N LEU A 11 -3.81 -16.48 -29.32
CA LEU A 11 -3.99 -15.36 -28.40
C LEU A 11 -3.85 -14.03 -29.13
N ARG A 12 -2.85 -13.90 -30.00
CA ARG A 12 -2.64 -12.70 -30.81
C ARG A 12 -3.86 -12.38 -31.68
N LEU A 13 -4.38 -13.38 -32.41
CA LEU A 13 -5.57 -13.18 -33.26
C LEU A 13 -6.82 -12.76 -32.49
N ILE A 14 -7.02 -13.31 -31.28
CA ILE A 14 -8.14 -12.91 -30.42
C ILE A 14 -7.92 -11.50 -29.87
N TYR A 15 -6.69 -11.21 -29.43
CA TYR A 15 -6.34 -9.94 -28.80
C TYR A 15 -6.35 -8.78 -29.79
N ASP A 16 -5.94 -8.99 -31.04
CA ASP A 16 -6.01 -7.98 -32.11
C ASP A 16 -7.48 -7.57 -32.37
N ASP A 17 -8.39 -8.54 -32.48
CA ASP A 17 -9.83 -8.25 -32.62
C ASP A 17 -10.44 -7.61 -31.37
N TYR A 18 -10.02 -8.05 -30.18
CA TYR A 18 -10.47 -7.49 -28.91
C TYR A 18 -10.05 -6.03 -28.77
N THR A 19 -8.79 -5.70 -29.05
CA THR A 19 -8.28 -4.32 -28.96
C THR A 19 -8.93 -3.40 -29.98
N ASN A 20 -9.23 -3.87 -31.19
CA ASN A 20 -10.03 -3.12 -32.16
C ASN A 20 -11.41 -2.74 -31.60
N HIS A 21 -12.05 -3.64 -30.84
CA HIS A 21 -13.30 -3.32 -30.14
C HIS A 21 -13.10 -2.31 -28.99
N VAL A 22 -12.04 -2.47 -28.19
CA VAL A 22 -11.73 -1.56 -27.07
C VAL A 22 -11.47 -0.13 -27.55
N VAL A 23 -10.81 0.03 -28.71
CA VAL A 23 -10.48 1.32 -29.34
C VAL A 23 -11.68 1.98 -30.00
N THR A 24 -12.57 1.21 -30.64
CA THR A 24 -13.78 1.74 -31.31
C THR A 24 -14.88 2.18 -30.34
N ASN A 25 -14.64 2.06 -29.02
CA ASN A 25 -15.50 2.52 -27.93
C ASN A 25 -16.95 1.99 -27.97
N GLN A 26 -17.17 0.82 -28.59
CA GLN A 26 -18.44 0.10 -28.56
C GLN A 26 -18.69 -0.60 -27.20
N ARG A 27 -18.07 -0.10 -26.11
CA ARG A 27 -18.10 -0.68 -24.76
C ARG A 27 -19.50 -0.71 -24.13
N PHE A 28 -20.44 0.07 -24.67
CA PHE A 28 -21.79 0.17 -24.14
C PHE A 28 -22.71 -0.98 -24.54
N MET A 29 -22.38 -1.74 -25.60
CA MET A 29 -23.24 -2.84 -26.04
C MET A 29 -22.91 -4.17 -25.36
N MET A 30 -21.64 -4.39 -25.00
CA MET A 30 -21.19 -5.64 -24.41
C MET A 30 -19.94 -5.43 -23.55
N ASN A 31 -19.85 -6.14 -22.41
CA ASN A 31 -18.70 -6.01 -21.53
C ASN A 31 -17.45 -6.74 -22.09
N GLU A 32 -16.27 -6.40 -21.57
CA GLU A 32 -14.99 -6.90 -22.09
C GLU A 32 -14.88 -8.43 -22.08
N ARG A 33 -15.36 -9.09 -21.01
CA ARG A 33 -15.35 -10.55 -20.88
C ARG A 33 -16.28 -11.21 -21.88
N GLN A 34 -17.49 -10.66 -22.05
CA GLN A 34 -18.45 -11.14 -23.02
C GLN A 34 -17.91 -10.98 -24.45
N LYS A 35 -17.31 -9.84 -24.78
CA LYS A 35 -16.68 -9.61 -26.09
C LYS A 35 -15.53 -10.57 -26.34
N TRP A 36 -14.66 -10.77 -25.35
CA TRP A 36 -13.59 -11.75 -25.45
C TRP A 36 -14.12 -13.16 -25.77
N ASN A 37 -15.18 -13.58 -25.07
CA ASN A 37 -15.78 -14.89 -25.26
C ASN A 37 -16.48 -15.03 -26.63
N GLU A 38 -17.10 -13.97 -27.15
CA GLU A 38 -17.68 -13.94 -28.49
C GLU A 38 -16.59 -14.16 -29.55
N ILE A 39 -15.55 -13.32 -29.56
CA ILE A 39 -14.41 -13.43 -30.51
C ILE A 39 -13.77 -14.81 -30.43
N THR A 40 -13.58 -15.32 -29.20
CA THR A 40 -12.97 -16.64 -28.98
C THR A 40 -13.82 -17.74 -29.62
N LYS A 41 -15.15 -17.72 -29.40
CA LYS A 41 -16.08 -18.72 -29.96
C LYS A 41 -16.18 -18.65 -31.48
N GLU A 42 -16.12 -17.46 -32.07
CA GLU A 42 -16.17 -17.27 -33.52
C GLU A 42 -14.93 -17.85 -34.22
N LYS A 43 -13.74 -17.69 -33.63
CA LYS A 43 -12.48 -18.12 -34.25
C LYS A 43 -12.05 -19.54 -33.86
N PHE A 44 -12.36 -19.99 -32.64
CA PHE A 44 -11.81 -21.22 -32.08
C PHE A 44 -12.84 -21.99 -31.24
N ALA A 45 -12.85 -23.32 -31.37
CA ALA A 45 -13.70 -24.18 -30.55
C ALA A 45 -13.27 -24.22 -29.07
N PHE A 46 -11.96 -24.13 -28.80
CA PHE A 46 -11.41 -24.10 -27.45
C PHE A 46 -10.02 -23.44 -27.43
N MET A 47 -9.69 -22.73 -26.35
CA MET A 47 -8.30 -22.37 -26.04
C MET A 47 -7.75 -23.35 -25.00
N ASP A 48 -6.80 -24.19 -25.41
CA ASP A 48 -6.08 -25.08 -24.50
C ASP A 48 -5.29 -24.25 -23.49
N HIS A 49 -5.83 -24.13 -22.27
CA HIS A 49 -5.16 -23.53 -21.14
C HIS A 49 -4.98 -24.57 -20.03
N ASN A 50 -4.29 -25.67 -20.34
CA ASN A 50 -4.08 -26.75 -19.37
C ASN A 50 -2.76 -26.60 -18.63
N ASP A 51 -2.64 -25.56 -17.80
CA ASP A 51 -1.51 -25.39 -16.89
C ASP A 51 -1.85 -26.03 -15.55
N ARG A 52 -1.47 -27.31 -15.40
CA ARG A 52 -1.48 -27.97 -14.09
C ARG A 52 -0.46 -27.28 -13.21
N ARG A 53 -0.93 -26.62 -12.15
CA ARG A 53 -0.04 -26.02 -11.14
C ARG A 53 0.72 -27.13 -10.42
N TRP A 54 2.01 -26.90 -10.20
CA TRP A 54 2.78 -27.73 -9.28
C TRP A 54 2.19 -27.62 -7.88
N THR A 55 2.22 -28.73 -7.15
CA THR A 55 1.88 -28.71 -5.73
C THR A 55 2.93 -27.92 -4.97
N PHE A 56 2.56 -27.40 -3.79
CA PHE A 56 3.50 -26.67 -2.94
C PHE A 56 4.80 -27.45 -2.67
N THR A 57 4.67 -28.76 -2.40
CA THR A 57 5.80 -29.66 -2.19
C THR A 57 6.73 -29.73 -3.41
N GLN A 58 6.17 -29.78 -4.63
CA GLN A 58 6.96 -29.78 -5.86
C GLN A 58 7.70 -28.46 -6.05
N VAL A 59 7.03 -27.32 -5.82
CA VAL A 59 7.66 -25.99 -5.88
C VAL A 59 8.81 -25.88 -4.88
N LEU A 60 8.59 -26.35 -3.64
CA LEU A 60 9.61 -26.31 -2.59
C LEU A 60 10.82 -27.18 -2.95
N GLN A 61 10.62 -28.43 -3.37
CA GLN A 61 11.70 -29.35 -3.74
C GLN A 61 12.54 -28.82 -4.92
N VAL A 62 11.88 -28.28 -5.94
CA VAL A 62 12.58 -27.67 -7.08
C VAL A 62 13.33 -26.42 -6.64
N GLY A 63 12.72 -25.57 -5.81
CA GLY A 63 13.36 -24.38 -5.26
C GLY A 63 14.60 -24.70 -4.42
N GLU A 64 14.51 -25.68 -3.53
CA GLU A 64 15.64 -26.16 -2.73
C GLU A 64 16.77 -26.69 -3.62
N PHE A 65 16.44 -27.49 -4.63
CA PHE A 65 17.42 -27.99 -5.59
C PHE A 65 18.16 -26.86 -6.32
N LEU A 66 17.43 -25.89 -6.87
CA LEU A 66 18.02 -24.75 -7.58
C LEU A 66 18.90 -23.90 -6.66
N TYR A 67 18.48 -23.73 -5.41
CA TYR A 67 19.24 -22.98 -4.42
C TYR A 67 20.52 -23.73 -3.99
N ASP A 68 20.47 -25.05 -3.84
CA ASP A 68 21.65 -25.88 -3.58
C ASP A 68 22.67 -25.82 -4.73
N VAL A 69 22.21 -25.76 -5.97
CA VAL A 69 23.07 -25.54 -7.14
C VAL A 69 23.76 -24.18 -7.04
N LEU A 70 23.03 -23.12 -6.71
CA LEU A 70 23.60 -21.78 -6.53
C LEU A 70 24.66 -21.76 -5.42
N LEU A 71 24.36 -22.32 -4.25
CA LEU A 71 25.28 -22.38 -3.11
C LEU A 71 26.60 -23.10 -3.42
N LYS A 72 26.52 -24.21 -4.17
CA LYS A 72 27.69 -25.06 -4.48
C LYS A 72 28.58 -24.47 -5.58
N HIS A 73 27.98 -23.81 -6.56
CA HIS A 73 28.67 -23.44 -7.80
C HIS A 73 28.96 -21.95 -7.96
N ALA A 74 28.17 -21.04 -7.36
CA ALA A 74 28.43 -19.61 -7.45
C ALA A 74 29.54 -19.22 -6.47
N LYS A 75 30.80 -19.15 -6.96
CA LYS A 75 31.97 -18.83 -6.14
C LYS A 75 32.65 -17.53 -6.56
N ILE A 76 33.23 -16.84 -5.59
CA ILE A 76 34.06 -15.65 -5.76
C ILE A 76 35.44 -15.89 -5.13
N ARG A 77 36.49 -15.44 -5.82
CA ARG A 77 37.86 -15.44 -5.31
C ARG A 77 38.08 -14.20 -4.47
N VAL A 78 38.33 -14.39 -3.19
CA VAL A 78 38.63 -13.31 -2.25
C VAL A 78 40.09 -13.44 -1.80
N PRO A 79 40.89 -12.35 -1.80
CA PRO A 79 42.23 -12.40 -1.21
C PRO A 79 42.13 -12.65 0.30
N LEU A 80 42.94 -13.57 0.84
CA LEU A 80 43.03 -13.75 2.28
C LEU A 80 43.69 -12.51 2.91
N LEU A 81 43.00 -11.89 3.87
CA LEU A 81 43.57 -10.87 4.74
C LEU A 81 44.47 -11.57 5.79
N THR A 82 45.66 -11.99 5.37
CA THR A 82 46.75 -12.36 6.29
C THR A 82 47.81 -11.26 6.24
N GLU A 83 48.34 -10.86 7.40
CA GLU A 83 49.35 -9.79 7.57
C GLU A 83 50.66 -9.96 6.77
N LYS A 84 50.81 -11.08 6.06
CA LYS A 84 51.90 -11.31 5.10
C LYS A 84 51.30 -11.41 3.70
N ASN A 85 51.50 -10.35 2.93
CA ASN A 85 51.21 -10.26 1.49
C ASN A 85 52.06 -11.28 0.71
N THR A 86 51.68 -12.55 0.72
CA THR A 86 52.07 -13.50 -0.33
C THR A 86 50.88 -13.68 -1.27
N ALA A 87 51.06 -13.27 -2.53
CA ALA A 87 50.01 -13.18 -3.54
C ALA A 87 49.35 -14.53 -3.96
N SER A 88 49.61 -15.63 -3.24
CA SER A 88 49.26 -16.99 -3.66
C SER A 88 48.06 -17.63 -2.96
N ASN A 89 47.58 -17.13 -1.82
CA ASN A 89 46.49 -17.80 -1.11
C ASN A 89 45.14 -17.08 -1.34
N LYS A 90 44.46 -17.44 -2.43
CA LYS A 90 43.07 -17.05 -2.71
C LYS A 90 42.15 -18.22 -2.36
N SER A 91 41.09 -17.99 -1.59
CA SER A 91 40.06 -19.00 -1.34
C SER A 91 38.84 -18.76 -2.24
N ASP A 92 38.30 -19.85 -2.81
CA ASP A 92 37.04 -19.80 -3.53
C ASP A 92 35.89 -19.86 -2.50
N ASN A 93 35.32 -18.70 -2.17
CA ASN A 93 34.20 -18.60 -1.24
C ASN A 93 32.87 -18.59 -2.02
N SER A 94 31.80 -19.15 -1.46
CA SER A 94 30.49 -19.04 -2.09
C SER A 94 30.01 -17.59 -2.07
N ILE A 95 29.41 -17.14 -3.18
CA ILE A 95 28.78 -15.82 -3.32
C ILE A 95 27.58 -15.74 -2.39
N VAL A 96 26.88 -16.86 -2.17
CA VAL A 96 25.69 -16.94 -1.33
C VAL A 96 25.98 -17.86 -0.14
N HIS A 97 25.61 -17.44 1.06
CA HIS A 97 25.80 -18.23 2.27
C HIS A 97 24.54 -18.20 3.15
N ILE A 98 24.36 -19.26 3.94
CA ILE A 98 23.26 -19.38 4.89
C ILE A 98 23.72 -18.88 6.24
N VAL A 99 22.93 -18.00 6.86
CA VAL A 99 23.14 -17.50 8.22
C VAL A 99 21.91 -17.84 9.05
N TYR A 100 22.13 -18.38 10.24
CA TYR A 100 21.06 -18.58 11.21
C TYR A 100 21.00 -17.38 12.15
N ARG A 101 19.85 -16.70 12.18
CA ARG A 101 19.62 -15.58 13.07
C ARG A 101 18.66 -16.03 14.17
N HIS A 102 19.16 -16.00 15.40
CA HIS A 102 18.36 -16.32 16.57
C HIS A 102 17.64 -15.06 17.05
N SER A 103 16.30 -15.09 17.07
CA SER A 103 15.45 -14.06 17.64
C SER A 103 14.60 -14.68 18.75
N GLY A 104 15.14 -14.65 19.98
CA GLY A 104 14.54 -15.35 21.11
C GLY A 104 14.58 -16.87 20.91
N ILE A 105 13.42 -17.52 20.90
CA ILE A 105 13.26 -18.98 20.79
C ILE A 105 13.30 -19.45 19.32
N VAL A 106 13.12 -18.54 18.36
CA VAL A 106 13.06 -18.87 16.93
C VAL A 106 14.42 -18.65 16.28
N SER A 107 14.90 -19.68 15.56
CA SER A 107 16.04 -19.56 14.64
C SER A 107 15.50 -19.37 13.23
N GLU A 108 15.82 -18.25 12.61
CA GLU A 108 15.47 -17.96 11.22
C GLU A 108 16.66 -18.25 10.31
N LYS A 109 16.45 -19.09 9.29
CA LYS A 109 17.45 -19.38 8.26
C LYS A 109 17.40 -18.27 7.20
N GLN A 110 18.44 -17.45 7.14
CA GLN A 110 18.55 -16.34 6.21
C GLN A 110 19.60 -16.64 5.12
N VAL A 111 19.31 -16.18 3.92
CA VAL A 111 20.23 -16.22 2.78
C VAL A 111 20.93 -14.87 2.66
N LYS A 112 22.26 -14.86 2.59
CA LYS A 112 23.05 -13.63 2.44
C LYS A 112 24.06 -13.73 1.32
N VAL A 113 24.31 -12.59 0.69
CA VAL A 113 25.34 -12.42 -0.33
C VAL A 113 26.66 -12.03 0.36
N HIS A 114 27.78 -12.53 -0.17
CA HIS A 114 29.12 -12.24 0.34
C HIS A 114 29.41 -10.73 0.29
N PRO A 115 29.94 -10.10 1.37
CA PRO A 115 30.13 -8.65 1.42
C PRO A 115 30.99 -8.06 0.30
N THR A 116 32.02 -8.79 -0.17
CA THR A 116 32.85 -8.37 -1.32
C THR A 116 32.04 -8.18 -2.59
N VAL A 117 31.00 -9.00 -2.81
CA VAL A 117 30.12 -8.87 -3.98
C VAL A 117 29.29 -7.60 -3.85
N LEU A 118 28.72 -7.34 -2.67
CA LEU A 118 27.98 -6.09 -2.40
C LEU A 118 28.87 -4.85 -2.60
N HIS A 119 30.12 -4.91 -2.13
CA HIS A 119 31.10 -3.86 -2.33
C HIS A 119 31.48 -3.68 -3.81
N PHE A 120 31.60 -4.77 -4.56
CA PHE A 120 31.85 -4.69 -6.01
C PHE A 120 30.69 -3.99 -6.73
N PHE A 121 29.45 -4.41 -6.46
CA PHE A 121 28.25 -3.79 -7.05
C PHE A 121 28.07 -2.32 -6.64
N SER A 122 28.55 -1.90 -5.47
CA SER A 122 28.46 -0.48 -5.06
C SER A 122 29.39 0.45 -5.84
N HIS A 123 30.35 -0.08 -6.62
CA HIS A 123 31.28 0.71 -7.43
C HIS A 123 30.95 0.69 -8.93
N ILE A 124 29.85 0.06 -9.34
CA ILE A 124 29.42 0.03 -10.73
C ILE A 124 28.66 1.34 -11.03
N PRO A 125 29.16 2.21 -11.93
CA PRO A 125 28.59 3.55 -12.15
C PRO A 125 27.27 3.55 -12.95
N GLU A 126 27.03 2.56 -13.80
CA GLU A 126 25.81 2.43 -14.62
C GLU A 126 25.07 1.14 -14.27
N ALA A 127 24.24 1.20 -13.24
CA ALA A 127 23.38 0.08 -12.87
C ALA A 127 22.04 0.16 -13.62
N THR A 128 21.81 -0.79 -14.52
CA THR A 128 20.46 -1.09 -15.01
C THR A 128 19.67 -1.80 -13.93
N LEU A 129 18.39 -1.45 -13.77
CA LEU A 129 17.48 -2.14 -12.87
C LEU A 129 16.61 -3.11 -13.67
N ASP A 130 16.71 -4.40 -13.35
CA ASP A 130 15.91 -5.43 -13.98
C ASP A 130 14.70 -5.77 -13.10
N PHE A 131 13.51 -5.82 -13.71
CA PHE A 131 12.26 -6.16 -13.06
C PHE A 131 11.59 -7.33 -13.78
N SER A 132 10.86 -8.16 -13.03
CA SER A 132 9.97 -9.15 -13.64
C SER A 132 8.83 -8.44 -14.37
N CYS A 133 8.36 -9.00 -15.49
CA CYS A 133 7.21 -8.45 -16.21
C CYS A 133 5.95 -8.34 -15.33
N THR A 134 5.82 -9.15 -14.27
CA THR A 134 4.68 -9.09 -13.34
C THR A 134 4.76 -7.95 -12.33
N GLU A 135 5.92 -7.33 -12.21
CA GLU A 135 6.18 -6.21 -11.29
C GLU A 135 5.96 -4.85 -11.96
N LEU A 136 5.71 -4.84 -13.27
CA LEU A 136 5.57 -3.66 -14.10
C LEU A 136 4.13 -3.50 -14.62
N PRO A 137 3.67 -2.27 -14.88
CA PRO A 137 2.42 -2.01 -15.61
C PRO A 137 2.40 -2.65 -17.01
N CYS A 138 1.21 -2.91 -17.53
CA CYS A 138 1.05 -3.37 -18.92
C CYS A 138 1.17 -2.17 -19.88
N LEU A 139 1.88 -2.34 -21.00
CA LEU A 139 1.91 -1.38 -22.12
C LEU A 139 0.68 -1.48 -23.05
N VAL A 140 -0.20 -2.43 -22.79
CA VAL A 140 -1.42 -2.69 -23.56
C VAL A 140 -2.56 -3.02 -22.60
N PRO A 141 -3.84 -2.88 -23.01
CA PRO A 141 -4.97 -3.26 -22.17
C PRO A 141 -4.81 -4.68 -21.58
N PRO A 142 -4.96 -4.87 -20.27
CA PRO A 142 -4.79 -6.19 -19.65
C PRO A 142 -5.76 -7.22 -20.23
N LEU A 143 -5.40 -8.50 -20.12
CA LEU A 143 -6.32 -9.59 -20.44
C LEU A 143 -7.54 -9.50 -19.50
N PRO A 144 -8.78 -9.42 -20.00
CA PRO A 144 -9.94 -9.42 -19.13
C PRO A 144 -9.99 -10.71 -18.32
N TRP A 145 -10.40 -10.62 -17.06
CA TRP A 145 -10.69 -11.76 -16.22
C TRP A 145 -11.86 -12.55 -16.81
N LEU A 146 -11.57 -13.80 -17.19
CA LEU A 146 -12.53 -14.77 -17.71
C LEU A 146 -12.83 -15.87 -16.68
N SER A 147 -11.85 -16.16 -15.82
CA SER A 147 -11.91 -17.16 -14.76
C SER A 147 -10.93 -16.80 -13.64
N SER A 148 -10.91 -17.58 -12.55
CA SER A 148 -9.99 -17.34 -11.42
C SER A 148 -8.49 -17.50 -11.77
N THR A 149 -8.19 -18.07 -12.94
CA THR A 149 -6.82 -18.32 -13.42
C THR A 149 -6.45 -17.60 -14.70
N MET A 150 -7.40 -16.91 -15.33
CA MET A 150 -7.19 -16.29 -16.64
C MET A 150 -7.68 -14.85 -16.62
N GLY A 151 -6.72 -13.93 -16.70
CA GLY A 151 -6.90 -12.47 -16.66
C GLY A 151 -5.63 -11.82 -16.13
N GLY A 152 -5.53 -10.49 -16.23
CA GLY A 152 -4.34 -9.75 -15.84
C GLY A 152 -3.31 -9.64 -16.97
N TYR A 153 -2.17 -10.30 -16.85
CA TYR A 153 -1.14 -10.27 -17.90
C TYR A 153 -1.50 -11.21 -19.07
N LEU A 154 -0.97 -10.90 -20.26
CA LEU A 154 -1.27 -11.67 -21.49
C LEU A 154 -0.78 -13.12 -21.42
N LEU A 155 0.43 -13.31 -20.88
CA LEU A 155 1.09 -14.61 -20.82
C LEU A 155 1.30 -15.07 -19.39
N THR A 156 1.77 -14.21 -18.50
CA THR A 156 2.06 -14.64 -17.13
C THR A 156 0.77 -14.91 -16.38
N GLN A 157 0.66 -16.10 -15.78
CA GLN A 157 -0.51 -16.47 -15.01
C GLN A 157 -0.56 -15.64 -13.72
N THR A 158 -1.72 -15.04 -13.45
CA THR A 158 -1.98 -14.31 -12.21
C THR A 158 -3.17 -14.89 -11.48
N GLU A 159 -3.12 -14.82 -10.16
CA GLU A 159 -4.23 -15.23 -9.31
C GLU A 159 -5.27 -14.13 -9.21
N PHE A 160 -6.53 -14.50 -9.38
CA PHE A 160 -7.65 -13.58 -9.20
C PHE A 160 -7.80 -13.13 -7.74
N VAL A 161 -7.56 -14.04 -6.80
CA VAL A 161 -7.52 -13.76 -5.37
C VAL A 161 -6.14 -14.09 -4.83
N ARG A 162 -5.47 -13.10 -4.24
CA ARG A 162 -4.22 -13.25 -3.50
C ARG A 162 -4.53 -13.95 -2.18
N SER A 163 -4.01 -15.16 -2.04
CA SER A 163 -4.10 -15.92 -0.80
C SER A 163 -2.70 -16.13 -0.23
N PRO A 164 -2.54 -16.14 1.11
CA PRO A 164 -1.30 -16.59 1.74
C PRO A 164 -0.92 -17.99 1.26
N ILE A 165 0.38 -18.29 1.28
CA ILE A 165 0.90 -19.60 0.90
C ILE A 165 0.23 -20.67 1.78
N GLY A 166 -0.36 -21.69 1.15
CA GLY A 166 -1.06 -22.78 1.83
C GLY A 166 -2.56 -22.57 2.03
N ALA A 167 -3.10 -21.36 1.82
CA ALA A 167 -4.54 -21.07 1.92
C ALA A 167 -5.30 -21.48 0.63
N THR A 168 -5.33 -22.79 0.35
CA THR A 168 -5.92 -23.36 -0.88
C THR A 168 -7.45 -23.38 -0.89
N GLN A 169 -8.09 -23.30 0.28
CA GLN A 169 -9.54 -23.40 0.42
C GLN A 169 -10.27 -22.28 -0.34
N GLN A 170 -9.77 -21.04 -0.27
CA GLN A 170 -10.32 -19.91 -0.99
C GLN A 170 -10.36 -20.14 -2.51
N ASP A 171 -9.24 -20.56 -3.10
CA ASP A 171 -9.15 -20.84 -4.54
C ASP A 171 -10.02 -22.05 -4.93
N ALA A 172 -10.07 -23.08 -4.08
CA ALA A 172 -10.94 -24.23 -4.29
C ALA A 172 -12.42 -23.82 -4.35
N ARG A 173 -12.91 -23.00 -3.41
CA ARG A 173 -14.30 -22.50 -3.41
C ARG A 173 -14.61 -21.74 -4.69
N ILE A 174 -13.73 -20.83 -5.10
CA ILE A 174 -13.94 -20.04 -6.32
C ILE A 174 -14.00 -20.93 -7.57
N ARG A 175 -13.11 -21.92 -7.69
CA ARG A 175 -13.08 -22.82 -8.86
C ARG A 175 -14.32 -23.70 -8.98
N THR A 176 -14.96 -24.04 -7.85
CA THR A 176 -16.18 -24.85 -7.86
C THR A 176 -17.43 -24.06 -8.27
N LEU A 177 -17.38 -22.74 -8.29
CA LEU A 177 -18.54 -21.92 -8.64
C LEU A 177 -18.68 -21.78 -10.16
N PRO A 178 -19.93 -21.87 -10.69
CA PRO A 178 -20.19 -21.53 -12.08
C PRO A 178 -19.80 -20.08 -12.39
N THR A 179 -19.16 -19.86 -13.54
CA THR A 179 -18.73 -18.53 -14.01
C THR A 179 -19.89 -17.53 -14.05
N GLU A 180 -21.13 -17.98 -14.29
CA GLU A 180 -22.32 -17.13 -14.29
C GLU A 180 -22.58 -16.45 -12.95
N LYS A 181 -22.29 -17.12 -11.82
CA LYS A 181 -22.51 -16.56 -10.47
C LYS A 181 -21.46 -15.53 -10.08
N ILE A 182 -20.23 -15.67 -10.57
CA ILE A 182 -19.10 -14.80 -10.22
C ILE A 182 -18.73 -13.84 -11.37
N GLY A 183 -19.42 -13.91 -12.51
CA GLY A 183 -19.12 -13.13 -13.71
C GLY A 183 -19.14 -11.63 -13.46
N GLY A 184 -20.11 -11.13 -12.69
CA GLY A 184 -20.20 -9.71 -12.32
C GLY A 184 -18.98 -9.20 -11.53
N LEU A 185 -18.34 -10.07 -10.76
CA LEU A 185 -17.11 -9.75 -10.04
C LEU A 185 -15.93 -9.63 -11.01
N PHE A 186 -15.78 -10.55 -11.96
CA PHE A 186 -14.78 -10.43 -13.02
C PHE A 186 -14.97 -9.14 -13.83
N ASP A 187 -16.22 -8.86 -14.20
CA ASP A 187 -16.58 -7.69 -15.00
C ASP A 187 -16.26 -6.39 -14.25
N SER A 188 -16.48 -6.34 -12.94
CA SER A 188 -16.13 -5.19 -12.09
C SER A 188 -14.62 -4.91 -12.07
N ILE A 189 -13.79 -5.96 -12.03
CA ILE A 189 -12.33 -5.82 -12.08
C ILE A 189 -11.86 -5.44 -13.49
N ASN A 190 -12.53 -5.93 -14.53
CA ASN A 190 -12.20 -5.60 -15.92
C ASN A 190 -12.39 -4.11 -16.20
N VAL A 191 -13.44 -3.49 -15.64
CA VAL A 191 -13.61 -2.02 -15.71
C VAL A 191 -12.38 -1.30 -15.15
N LEU A 192 -11.84 -1.73 -14.00
CA LEU A 192 -10.64 -1.15 -13.42
C LEU A 192 -9.38 -1.42 -14.26
N ASN A 193 -9.25 -2.63 -14.81
CA ASN A 193 -8.14 -3.01 -15.68
C ASN A 193 -8.11 -2.19 -16.98
N SER A 194 -9.28 -1.82 -17.51
CA SER A 194 -9.42 -1.07 -18.76
C SER A 194 -8.95 0.40 -18.64
N CYS A 195 -8.82 0.91 -17.42
CA CYS A 195 -8.41 2.27 -17.15
C CYS A 195 -6.95 2.48 -17.58
N SER A 196 -6.74 3.36 -18.56
CA SER A 196 -5.43 3.74 -19.07
C SER A 196 -4.85 4.93 -18.30
N TRP A 197 -3.53 4.90 -18.10
CA TRP A 197 -2.78 5.84 -17.29
C TRP A 197 -1.59 6.39 -18.07
N LYS A 198 -1.17 7.60 -17.70
CA LYS A 198 0.05 8.25 -18.21
C LYS A 198 0.80 8.95 -17.08
N ILE A 199 2.06 9.28 -17.33
CA ILE A 199 2.90 10.00 -16.38
C ILE A 199 2.67 11.52 -16.48
N ASN A 200 2.59 12.19 -15.34
CA ASN A 200 2.72 13.64 -15.23
C ASN A 200 4.21 14.02 -15.31
N GLY A 201 4.70 14.25 -16.53
CA GLY A 201 6.12 14.53 -16.77
C GLY A 201 6.68 15.69 -15.96
N GLN A 202 5.93 16.80 -15.85
CA GLN A 202 6.37 17.99 -15.12
C GLN A 202 6.59 17.74 -13.63
N VAL A 203 5.70 16.98 -13.00
CA VAL A 203 5.82 16.63 -11.57
C VAL A 203 6.91 15.59 -11.37
N LEU A 204 7.04 14.62 -12.28
CA LEU A 204 8.12 13.63 -12.24
C LEU A 204 9.50 14.28 -12.36
N ASP A 205 9.67 15.27 -13.24
CA ASP A 205 10.94 15.99 -13.41
C ASP A 205 11.38 16.68 -12.12
N LEU A 206 10.45 17.40 -11.49
CA LEU A 206 10.72 18.08 -10.23
C LEU A 206 11.06 17.08 -9.11
N LEU A 207 10.30 16.01 -9.01
CA LEU A 207 10.52 14.96 -8.01
C LEU A 207 11.88 14.28 -8.20
N MET A 208 12.27 13.97 -9.44
CA MET A 208 13.58 13.38 -9.75
C MET A 208 14.73 14.34 -9.43
N ASP A 209 14.57 15.65 -9.67
CA ASP A 209 15.56 16.66 -9.29
C ASP A 209 15.74 16.73 -7.76
N ILE A 210 14.63 16.79 -6.99
CA ILE A 210 14.69 16.76 -5.52
C ILE A 210 15.33 15.46 -5.01
N PHE A 211 14.95 14.31 -5.58
CA PHE A 211 15.53 13.01 -5.21
C PHE A 211 17.03 12.97 -5.48
N ARG A 212 17.50 13.42 -6.65
CA ARG A 212 18.92 13.47 -7.01
C ARG A 212 19.75 14.42 -6.13
N ARG A 213 19.13 15.50 -5.61
CA ARG A 213 19.76 16.43 -4.64
C ARG A 213 19.80 15.87 -3.20
N GLY A 214 19.38 14.63 -2.99
CA GLY A 214 19.45 13.94 -1.71
C GLY A 214 18.14 13.95 -0.91
N GLY A 215 17.01 14.26 -1.55
CA GLY A 215 15.66 14.12 -1.00
C GLY A 215 15.20 15.25 -0.09
N ASP A 216 13.92 15.20 0.29
CA ASP A 216 13.28 16.15 1.20
C ASP A 216 12.20 15.44 2.04
N ARG A 217 12.52 15.25 3.32
CA ARG A 217 11.63 14.58 4.28
C ARG A 217 10.29 15.27 4.44
N ARG A 218 10.21 16.61 4.29
CA ARG A 218 8.94 17.35 4.42
C ARG A 218 8.00 17.04 3.26
N LEU A 219 8.56 16.74 2.09
CA LEU A 219 7.81 16.35 0.88
C LEU A 219 7.64 14.83 0.75
N SER A 220 7.90 14.08 1.84
CA SER A 220 7.89 12.62 1.84
C SER A 220 8.81 11.97 0.81
N VAL A 221 9.80 12.71 0.31
CA VAL A 221 10.86 12.17 -0.54
C VAL A 221 11.96 11.64 0.38
N PRO A 222 12.29 10.33 0.35
CA PRO A 222 13.32 9.77 1.20
C PRO A 222 14.64 10.51 1.05
N VAL A 223 15.31 10.78 2.17
CA VAL A 223 16.60 11.47 2.19
C VAL A 223 17.75 10.48 1.96
N SER A 224 18.83 10.93 1.33
CA SER A 224 20.02 10.11 1.16
C SER A 224 20.68 9.86 2.53
N LEU A 225 21.48 8.79 2.63
CA LEU A 225 22.23 8.53 3.87
C LEU A 225 23.21 9.67 4.20
N GLU A 226 23.71 10.36 3.19
CA GLU A 226 24.61 11.51 3.33
C GLU A 226 23.87 12.73 3.91
N ASN A 227 22.65 12.99 3.45
CA ASN A 227 21.84 14.13 3.91
C ASN A 227 21.07 13.86 5.20
N ALA A 228 21.09 12.63 5.72
CA ALA A 228 20.32 12.25 6.90
C ALA A 228 20.83 12.86 8.23
N ASN A 229 21.98 13.55 8.25
CA ASN A 229 22.57 14.23 9.41
C ASN A 229 22.51 13.37 10.70
N LEU A 230 22.91 12.10 10.59
CA LEU A 230 22.83 11.16 11.71
C LEU A 230 23.90 11.48 12.76
N THR A 231 23.49 11.67 14.01
CA THR A 231 24.42 11.86 15.13
C THR A 231 25.27 10.62 15.32
N GLU A 232 26.60 10.80 15.31
CA GLU A 232 27.52 9.70 15.57
C GLU A 232 27.49 9.30 17.06
N PRO A 233 27.59 8.00 17.37
CA PRO A 233 27.68 7.54 18.75
C PRO A 233 28.97 8.06 19.40
N LEU A 234 28.93 8.30 20.71
CA LEU A 234 30.07 8.79 21.48
C LEU A 234 31.37 8.01 21.18
N PRO A 235 32.52 8.70 21.03
CA PRO A 235 33.82 8.08 20.81
C PRO A 235 34.21 7.18 21.99
N ILE A 236 35.12 6.23 21.74
CA ILE A 236 35.64 5.35 22.79
C ILE A 236 36.63 6.14 23.64
N GLU A 237 36.19 6.61 24.81
CA GLU A 237 37.10 7.07 25.85
C GLU A 237 37.46 5.91 26.80
N LYS A 238 38.73 5.86 27.22
CA LYS A 238 39.17 4.89 28.23
C LYS A 238 38.53 5.26 29.57
N GLY A 239 37.72 4.37 30.14
CA GLY A 239 37.11 4.55 31.47
C GLY A 239 35.58 4.63 31.52
N LEU A 240 34.88 4.37 30.41
CA LEU A 240 33.40 4.37 30.37
C LEU A 240 32.80 3.39 31.39
N SER A 241 31.77 3.85 32.11
CA SER A 241 30.98 3.02 33.03
C SER A 241 30.13 1.97 32.29
N THR A 242 29.69 0.93 33.00
CA THR A 242 28.82 -0.13 32.44
C THR A 242 27.50 0.41 31.88
N ASP A 243 26.94 1.47 32.45
CA ASP A 243 25.72 2.10 31.96
C ASP A 243 25.95 2.94 30.71
N GLU A 244 27.10 3.60 30.59
CA GLU A 244 27.48 4.33 29.38
C GLU A 244 27.77 3.38 28.21
N LEU A 245 28.39 2.23 28.48
CA LEU A 245 28.57 1.17 27.48
C LEU A 245 27.23 0.65 26.97
N LYS A 246 26.27 0.37 27.86
CA LYS A 246 24.91 -0.03 27.47
C LYS A 246 24.19 1.04 26.65
N ARG A 247 24.24 2.31 27.08
CA ARG A 247 23.64 3.44 26.34
C ARG A 247 24.24 3.55 24.94
N ARG A 248 25.55 3.36 24.81
CA ARG A 248 26.26 3.37 23.53
C ARG A 248 25.85 2.20 22.63
N GLU A 249 25.75 0.99 23.16
CA GLU A 249 25.25 -0.16 22.40
C GLU A 249 23.83 0.06 21.88
N ILE A 250 22.96 0.60 22.72
CA ILE A 250 21.60 0.98 22.35
C ILE A 250 21.62 2.04 21.25
N ALA A 251 22.44 3.08 21.38
CA ALA A 251 22.57 4.14 20.38
C ALA A 251 23.09 3.60 19.03
N ILE A 252 24.09 2.70 19.04
CA ILE A 252 24.61 2.04 17.83
C ILE A 252 23.52 1.18 17.17
N ALA A 253 22.77 0.41 17.96
CA ALA A 253 21.68 -0.42 17.46
C ALA A 253 20.56 0.44 16.83
N GLN A 254 20.21 1.56 17.48
CA GLN A 254 19.25 2.54 16.97
C GLN A 254 19.75 3.18 15.68
N MET A 255 21.01 3.61 15.61
CA MET A 255 21.59 4.19 14.40
C MET A 255 21.60 3.19 13.24
N ARG A 256 21.98 1.93 13.48
CA ARG A 256 21.94 0.87 12.45
C ARG A 256 20.53 0.65 11.93
N LYS A 257 19.53 0.66 12.82
CA LYS A 257 18.12 0.56 12.46
C LYS A 257 17.69 1.73 11.58
N ILE A 258 17.99 2.97 11.98
CA ILE A 258 17.65 4.18 11.22
C ILE A 258 18.32 4.17 9.84
N LYS A 259 19.61 3.83 9.75
CA LYS A 259 20.32 3.70 8.46
C LYS A 259 19.65 2.68 7.54
N ALA A 260 19.27 1.52 8.07
CA ALA A 260 18.57 0.49 7.30
C ALA A 260 17.18 0.95 6.83
N GLU A 261 16.43 1.66 7.68
CA GLU A 261 15.12 2.23 7.32
C GLU A 261 15.25 3.28 6.21
N ILE A 262 16.19 4.24 6.34
CA ILE A 262 16.46 5.27 5.34
C ILE A 262 16.85 4.63 4.01
N PHE A 263 17.79 3.69 4.02
CA PHE A 263 18.24 3.00 2.82
C PHE A 263 17.09 2.21 2.15
N SER A 264 16.24 1.55 2.94
CA SER A 264 15.09 0.81 2.40
C SER A 264 14.08 1.73 1.72
N LEU A 265 13.77 2.88 2.34
CA LEU A 265 12.89 3.90 1.75
C LEU A 265 13.50 4.50 0.48
N TRP A 266 14.81 4.77 0.48
CA TRP A 266 15.52 5.28 -0.67
C TRP A 266 15.47 4.30 -1.87
N CYS A 267 15.75 3.02 -1.65
CA CYS A 267 15.66 1.99 -2.69
C CYS A 267 14.23 1.82 -3.21
N TYR A 268 13.24 1.86 -2.31
CA TYR A 268 11.83 1.80 -2.71
C TYR A 268 11.46 2.96 -3.65
N GLU A 269 11.90 4.19 -3.31
CA GLU A 269 11.67 5.35 -4.17
C GLU A 269 12.42 5.27 -5.49
N LEU A 270 13.68 4.82 -5.45
CA LEU A 270 14.50 4.63 -6.65
C LEU A 270 13.82 3.71 -7.66
N TYR A 271 13.26 2.58 -7.20
CA TYR A 271 12.54 1.65 -8.08
C TYR A 271 11.31 2.31 -8.67
N ARG A 272 10.52 3.00 -7.84
CA ARG A 272 9.30 3.69 -8.28
C ARG A 272 9.59 4.77 -9.32
N LEU A 273 10.57 5.63 -9.07
CA LEU A 273 10.96 6.70 -9.98
C LEU A 273 11.57 6.16 -11.27
N SER A 274 12.36 5.09 -11.19
CA SER A 274 12.94 4.46 -12.38
C SER A 274 11.86 3.86 -13.26
N ILE A 275 10.87 3.16 -12.68
CA ILE A 275 9.72 2.64 -13.42
C ILE A 275 8.90 3.81 -14.00
N ALA A 276 8.56 4.82 -13.21
CA ALA A 276 7.82 5.98 -13.70
C ALA A 276 8.54 6.69 -14.86
N ASN A 277 9.87 6.83 -14.79
CA ASN A 277 10.66 7.41 -15.87
C ASN A 277 10.72 6.53 -17.11
N HIS A 278 10.75 5.20 -16.96
CA HIS A 278 10.66 4.26 -18.08
C HIS A 278 9.35 4.41 -18.86
N PHE A 279 8.22 4.59 -18.16
CA PHE A 279 6.89 4.75 -18.76
C PHE A 279 6.53 6.22 -19.09
N ARG A 280 7.47 7.18 -19.00
CA ARG A 280 7.20 8.62 -19.13
C ARG A 280 6.41 9.01 -20.38
N ASN A 281 6.75 8.39 -21.51
CA ASN A 281 6.17 8.70 -22.81
C ASN A 281 5.17 7.64 -23.29
N GLU A 282 4.81 6.70 -22.41
CA GLU A 282 3.96 5.56 -22.73
C GLU A 282 2.58 5.71 -22.07
N ILE A 283 1.57 5.11 -22.71
CA ILE A 283 0.29 4.82 -22.07
C ILE A 283 0.39 3.42 -21.47
N PHE A 284 -0.06 3.26 -20.23
CA PHE A 284 0.01 1.99 -19.52
C PHE A 284 -1.26 1.69 -18.74
N TRP A 285 -1.39 0.43 -18.34
CA TRP A 285 -2.54 -0.09 -17.59
C TRP A 285 -2.07 -0.86 -16.36
N PHE A 286 -2.86 -0.77 -15.29
CA PHE A 286 -2.66 -1.58 -14.11
C PHE A 286 -3.60 -2.78 -14.15
N PRO A 287 -3.10 -4.02 -14.31
CA PRO A 287 -3.93 -5.19 -14.02
C PRO A 287 -4.19 -5.26 -12.51
N HIS A 288 -5.40 -5.63 -12.13
CA HIS A 288 -5.85 -5.73 -10.74
C HIS A 288 -6.25 -7.16 -10.39
N ASN A 289 -6.18 -7.47 -9.10
CA ASN A 289 -6.74 -8.67 -8.48
C ASN A 289 -7.26 -8.34 -7.07
N LEU A 290 -7.69 -9.36 -6.33
CA LEU A 290 -8.33 -9.22 -5.02
C LEU A 290 -7.45 -9.74 -3.88
N ASP A 291 -7.64 -9.24 -2.66
CA ASP A 291 -7.32 -10.04 -1.46
C ASP A 291 -8.44 -11.06 -1.17
N PHE A 292 -8.22 -11.97 -0.21
CA PHE A 292 -9.20 -13.01 0.13
C PHE A 292 -10.58 -12.47 0.55
N ARG A 293 -10.69 -11.20 0.96
CA ARG A 293 -11.94 -10.56 1.37
C ARG A 293 -12.65 -9.83 0.23
N GLY A 294 -12.01 -9.76 -0.95
CA GLY A 294 -12.53 -9.07 -2.12
C GLY A 294 -12.10 -7.61 -2.27
N ARG A 295 -11.11 -7.13 -1.50
CA ARG A 295 -10.56 -5.79 -1.73
C ARG A 295 -9.62 -5.80 -2.92
N VAL A 296 -9.77 -4.82 -3.81
CA VAL A 296 -9.04 -4.74 -5.08
C VAL A 296 -7.67 -4.09 -4.92
N TYR A 297 -6.66 -4.63 -5.61
CA TYR A 297 -5.29 -4.10 -5.64
C TYR A 297 -4.66 -4.24 -7.04
N PRO A 298 -3.90 -3.24 -7.53
CA PRO A 298 -3.01 -3.40 -8.67
C PRO A 298 -1.99 -4.50 -8.44
N ILE A 299 -1.75 -5.37 -9.43
CA ILE A 299 -0.76 -6.45 -9.38
C ILE A 299 0.68 -5.90 -9.31
N PRO A 300 1.08 -4.88 -10.11
CA PRO A 300 2.41 -4.26 -9.99
C PRO A 300 2.64 -3.66 -8.60
N PRO A 301 3.65 -4.11 -7.82
CA PRO A 301 3.80 -3.69 -6.43
C PRO A 301 4.58 -2.39 -6.25
N HIS A 302 5.50 -2.06 -7.16
CA HIS A 302 6.44 -0.94 -6.99
C HIS A 302 5.85 0.41 -7.39
N PHE A 303 5.13 0.46 -8.50
CA PHE A 303 4.54 1.69 -9.04
C PHE A 303 3.06 1.45 -9.38
N ASN A 304 2.16 2.14 -8.68
CA ASN A 304 0.72 2.12 -8.91
C ASN A 304 0.01 3.28 -8.19
N HIS A 305 -1.26 3.53 -8.57
CA HIS A 305 -2.07 4.61 -8.03
C HIS A 305 -2.56 4.41 -6.58
N LEU A 306 -2.41 3.22 -6.00
CA LEU A 306 -2.67 2.98 -4.57
C LEU A 306 -1.51 3.44 -3.67
N GLY A 307 -0.36 3.81 -4.26
CA GLY A 307 0.83 4.27 -3.56
C GLY A 307 0.64 5.59 -2.78
N SER A 308 1.76 6.14 -2.30
CA SER A 308 1.81 7.40 -1.54
C SER A 308 1.45 8.61 -2.41
N ASP A 309 1.34 9.79 -1.77
CA ASP A 309 1.12 11.09 -2.42
C ASP A 309 1.96 11.27 -3.70
N ILE A 310 3.25 10.96 -3.61
CA ILE A 310 4.18 11.00 -4.76
C ILE A 310 3.66 10.18 -5.94
N ALA A 311 3.28 8.91 -5.71
CA ALA A 311 2.80 8.03 -6.77
C ALA A 311 1.52 8.58 -7.41
N ARG A 312 0.61 9.11 -6.59
CA ARG A 312 -0.65 9.70 -7.05
C ARG A 312 -0.45 11.04 -7.77
N GLY A 313 0.51 11.86 -7.35
CA GLY A 313 0.82 13.15 -7.98
C GLY A 313 1.45 13.01 -9.38
N ILE A 314 2.13 11.89 -9.64
CA ILE A 314 2.76 11.62 -10.95
C ILE A 314 1.92 10.77 -11.90
N ILE A 315 0.76 10.25 -11.48
CA ILE A 315 -0.12 9.40 -12.31
C ILE A 315 -1.36 10.20 -12.72
N LEU A 316 -1.66 10.23 -14.02
CA LEU A 316 -2.86 10.85 -14.60
C LEU A 316 -3.63 9.85 -15.45
N PHE A 317 -4.92 10.11 -15.70
CA PHE A 317 -5.65 9.35 -16.71
C PHE A 317 -5.04 9.61 -18.09
N ALA A 318 -4.82 8.56 -18.88
CA ALA A 318 -4.37 8.74 -20.26
C ALA A 318 -5.52 9.29 -21.12
N GLU A 319 -6.72 8.75 -20.96
CA GLU A 319 -7.94 9.29 -21.56
C GLU A 319 -8.42 10.52 -20.79
N GLY A 320 -8.41 11.69 -21.43
CA GLY A 320 -8.89 12.94 -20.84
C GLY A 320 -10.36 13.17 -21.16
N LYS A 321 -11.03 13.99 -20.33
CA LYS A 321 -12.43 14.39 -20.54
C LYS A 321 -12.59 15.92 -20.48
N PRO A 322 -13.46 16.52 -21.31
CA PRO A 322 -13.77 17.94 -21.20
C PRO A 322 -14.37 18.23 -19.82
N LEU A 323 -13.94 19.32 -19.18
CA LEU A 323 -14.40 19.69 -17.83
C LEU A 323 -15.91 19.95 -17.75
N GLY A 324 -16.51 20.43 -18.84
CA GLY A 324 -17.89 20.89 -18.84
C GLY A 324 -18.12 22.08 -17.89
N PRO A 325 -19.38 22.40 -17.57
CA PRO A 325 -19.72 23.60 -16.80
C PRO A 325 -19.21 23.55 -15.35
N ASN A 326 -19.13 22.36 -14.76
CA ASN A 326 -18.81 22.18 -13.33
C ASN A 326 -17.42 21.61 -13.06
N GLY A 327 -16.67 21.16 -14.08
CA GLY A 327 -15.40 20.47 -13.87
C GLY A 327 -14.35 21.34 -13.19
N LEU A 328 -14.23 22.62 -13.56
CA LEU A 328 -13.30 23.54 -12.91
C LEU A 328 -13.63 23.73 -11.42
N ARG A 329 -14.93 23.83 -11.08
CA ARG A 329 -15.38 23.90 -9.68
C ARG A 329 -14.98 22.65 -8.89
N GLN A 330 -15.10 21.46 -9.50
CA GLN A 330 -14.69 20.20 -8.86
C GLN A 330 -13.17 20.11 -8.67
N LEU A 331 -12.36 20.58 -9.64
CA LEU A 331 -10.91 20.68 -9.47
C LEU A 331 -10.54 21.59 -8.30
N LYS A 332 -11.17 22.76 -8.18
CA LYS A 332 -10.95 23.70 -7.07
C LYS A 332 -11.29 23.09 -5.70
N ILE A 333 -12.43 22.41 -5.60
CA ILE A 333 -12.82 21.69 -4.36
C ILE A 333 -11.81 20.60 -4.04
N HIS A 334 -11.39 19.84 -5.05
CA HIS A 334 -10.43 18.77 -4.88
C HIS A 334 -9.07 19.30 -4.40
N LEU A 335 -8.56 20.38 -4.99
CA LEU A 335 -7.35 21.06 -4.52
C LEU A 335 -7.45 21.43 -3.05
N VAL A 336 -8.56 22.05 -2.63
CA VAL A 336 -8.75 22.41 -1.20
C VAL A 336 -8.82 21.16 -0.31
N ASN A 337 -9.41 20.05 -0.79
CA ASN A 337 -9.44 18.80 -0.04
C ASN A 337 -8.02 18.24 0.20
N LEU A 338 -7.12 18.33 -0.78
CA LEU A 338 -5.72 17.89 -0.68
C LEU A 338 -4.91 18.73 0.33
N THR A 339 -5.31 19.98 0.57
CA THR A 339 -4.63 20.87 1.54
C THR A 339 -4.94 20.60 3.00
N ASP A 340 -6.04 19.91 3.31
CA ASP A 340 -6.61 19.78 4.66
C ASP A 340 -7.09 21.10 5.33
N LEU A 341 -6.98 22.26 4.68
CA LEU A 341 -7.23 23.54 5.35
C LEU A 341 -8.72 23.81 5.69
N LYS A 342 -9.65 23.20 4.95
CA LYS A 342 -11.10 23.46 5.07
C LYS A 342 -11.94 22.18 5.28
N LYS A 343 -11.40 21.17 5.97
CA LYS A 343 -12.11 19.88 6.19
C LYS A 343 -13.51 20.02 6.83
N LYS A 344 -13.71 21.00 7.72
CA LYS A 344 -15.00 21.25 8.39
C LYS A 344 -15.96 22.16 7.60
N ALA A 345 -15.48 22.78 6.51
CA ALA A 345 -16.27 23.70 5.73
C ALA A 345 -17.19 22.95 4.74
N SER A 346 -18.28 23.61 4.34
CA SER A 346 -19.18 23.11 3.30
C SER A 346 -18.45 22.99 1.95
N VAL A 347 -19.02 22.19 1.03
CA VAL A 347 -18.46 22.06 -0.33
C VAL A 347 -18.43 23.41 -1.07
N ASN A 348 -19.40 24.28 -0.81
CA ASN A 348 -19.46 25.62 -1.39
C ASN A 348 -18.35 26.53 -0.84
N ASP A 349 -18.10 26.49 0.47
CA ASP A 349 -17.07 27.31 1.09
C ASP A 349 -15.67 26.87 0.69
N ARG A 350 -15.46 25.57 0.43
CA ARG A 350 -14.22 25.07 -0.17
C ARG A 350 -14.00 25.63 -1.56
N ALA A 351 -15.04 25.68 -2.40
CA ALA A 351 -14.93 26.27 -3.73
C ALA A 351 -14.59 27.77 -3.67
N LYS A 352 -15.26 28.53 -2.80
CA LYS A 352 -14.97 29.97 -2.58
C LYS A 352 -13.55 30.20 -2.07
N TYR A 353 -13.11 29.39 -1.11
CA TYR A 353 -11.75 29.49 -0.58
C TYR A 353 -10.69 29.25 -1.66
N ALA A 354 -10.93 28.33 -2.59
CA ALA A 354 -10.03 28.13 -3.73
C ALA A 354 -9.90 29.38 -4.62
N ASP A 355 -10.98 30.17 -4.76
CA ASP A 355 -10.95 31.43 -5.49
C ASP A 355 -10.15 32.51 -4.73
N GLU A 356 -10.23 32.53 -3.40
CA GLU A 356 -9.47 33.46 -2.54
C GLU A 356 -7.95 33.24 -2.62
N ILE A 357 -7.52 31.98 -2.79
CA ILE A 357 -6.09 31.60 -2.86
C ILE A 357 -5.59 31.38 -4.29
N MET A 358 -6.32 31.87 -5.30
CA MET A 358 -5.99 31.61 -6.71
C MET A 358 -4.56 32.04 -7.07
N ASP A 359 -4.07 33.14 -6.50
CA ASP A 359 -2.70 33.61 -6.73
C ASP A 359 -1.64 32.61 -6.24
N ASP A 360 -1.89 31.92 -5.12
CA ASP A 360 -1.00 30.88 -4.58
C ASP A 360 -1.03 29.61 -5.42
N ILE A 361 -2.21 29.28 -5.95
CA ILE A 361 -2.41 28.17 -6.89
C ILE A 361 -1.60 28.42 -8.17
N LEU A 362 -1.75 29.59 -8.77
CA LEU A 362 -1.04 29.95 -10.01
C LEU A 362 0.47 30.08 -9.80
N ASP A 363 0.91 30.70 -8.69
CA ASP A 363 2.34 30.79 -8.36
C ASP A 363 2.98 29.40 -8.15
N SER A 364 2.27 28.50 -7.45
CA SER A 364 2.72 27.12 -7.26
C SER A 364 2.82 26.34 -8.58
N ALA A 365 1.92 26.59 -9.53
CA ALA A 365 1.95 25.98 -10.85
C ALA A 365 3.10 26.50 -11.73
N ASP A 366 3.37 27.80 -11.70
CA ASP A 366 4.34 28.45 -12.58
C ASP A 366 5.78 28.36 -12.06
N ARG A 367 5.95 28.51 -10.74
CA ARG A 367 7.25 28.58 -10.07
C ARG A 367 7.26 27.67 -8.85
N PRO A 368 7.17 26.35 -9.03
CA PRO A 368 7.02 25.39 -7.94
C PRO A 368 8.17 25.42 -6.93
N ILE A 369 9.36 25.85 -7.34
CA ILE A 369 10.55 25.94 -6.49
C ILE A 369 10.95 27.38 -6.20
N GLU A 370 10.88 28.29 -7.17
CA GLU A 370 11.36 29.67 -7.00
C GLU A 370 10.29 30.61 -6.40
N GLY A 371 9.02 30.20 -6.44
CA GLY A 371 7.89 30.98 -5.92
C GLY A 371 7.72 30.89 -4.41
N ARG A 372 6.48 31.11 -3.94
CA ARG A 372 6.08 31.05 -2.53
C ARG A 372 6.04 29.62 -1.97
N GLN A 373 6.09 28.62 -2.85
CA GLN A 373 6.08 27.20 -2.50
C GLN A 373 4.88 26.80 -1.61
N TRP A 374 3.72 27.45 -1.81
CA TRP A 374 2.52 27.22 -0.99
C TRP A 374 2.10 25.74 -0.97
N TRP A 375 2.17 25.06 -2.13
CA TRP A 375 1.85 23.64 -2.25
C TRP A 375 2.60 22.72 -1.27
N LYS A 376 3.83 23.08 -0.86
CA LYS A 376 4.64 22.28 0.09
C LYS A 376 4.05 22.23 1.50
N GLN A 377 3.13 23.14 1.82
CA GLN A 377 2.51 23.25 3.14
C GLN A 377 1.27 22.36 3.28
N SER A 378 0.81 21.74 2.18
CA SER A 378 -0.39 20.87 2.17
C SER A 378 -0.16 19.49 2.77
N GLU A 379 -1.24 18.79 3.13
CA GLU A 379 -1.19 17.39 3.61
C GLU A 379 -0.71 16.44 2.49
N GLU A 380 -1.12 16.69 1.25
CA GLU A 380 -0.77 15.92 0.05
C GLU A 380 -0.07 16.82 -0.99
N PRO A 381 1.23 17.16 -0.80
CA PRO A 381 1.93 18.17 -1.58
C PRO A 381 2.04 17.88 -3.07
N TRP A 382 2.36 16.66 -3.48
CA TRP A 382 2.57 16.33 -4.88
C TRP A 382 1.27 16.29 -5.66
N GLN A 383 0.20 15.76 -5.09
CA GLN A 383 -1.15 15.87 -5.67
C GLN A 383 -1.61 17.33 -5.72
N THR A 384 -1.34 18.14 -4.68
CA THR A 384 -1.71 19.56 -4.65
C THR A 384 -1.02 20.32 -5.78
N LEU A 385 0.29 20.11 -5.96
CA LEU A 385 1.05 20.74 -7.04
C LEU A 385 0.52 20.33 -8.42
N ALA A 386 0.27 19.03 -8.62
CA ALA A 386 -0.30 18.52 -9.87
C ALA A 386 -1.67 19.12 -10.16
N CYS A 387 -2.51 19.31 -9.13
CA CYS A 387 -3.81 19.96 -9.25
C CYS A 387 -3.69 21.47 -9.53
N CYS A 388 -2.73 22.16 -8.92
CA CYS A 388 -2.43 23.57 -9.23
C CYS A 388 -2.09 23.74 -10.72
N MET A 389 -1.21 22.88 -11.25
CA MET A 389 -0.86 22.89 -12.67
C MET A 389 -2.08 22.65 -13.56
N GLU A 390 -2.97 21.72 -13.19
CA GLU A 390 -4.18 21.44 -13.97
C GLU A 390 -5.16 22.62 -13.97
N ILE A 391 -5.38 23.26 -12.80
CA ILE A 391 -6.24 24.44 -12.68
C ILE A 391 -5.67 25.61 -13.49
N ALA A 392 -4.35 25.84 -13.42
CA ALA A 392 -3.69 26.89 -14.18
C ALA A 392 -3.89 26.70 -15.69
N ARG A 393 -3.73 25.47 -16.21
CA ARG A 393 -3.99 25.15 -17.62
C ARG A 393 -5.46 25.35 -18.00
N ALA A 394 -6.39 24.90 -17.15
CA ALA A 394 -7.82 25.03 -17.41
C ALA A 394 -8.26 26.50 -17.49
N ILE A 395 -7.85 27.34 -16.53
CA ILE A 395 -8.21 28.76 -16.48
C ILE A 395 -7.58 29.57 -17.63
N ARG A 396 -6.36 29.20 -18.04
CA ARG A 396 -5.66 29.85 -19.16
C ARG A 396 -6.10 29.36 -20.53
N SER A 397 -6.94 28.32 -20.59
CA SER A 397 -7.52 27.86 -21.86
C SER A 397 -8.57 28.86 -22.38
N PRO A 398 -8.80 28.95 -23.70
CA PRO A 398 -9.80 29.87 -24.26
C PRO A 398 -11.22 29.65 -23.72
N ASP A 399 -11.56 28.39 -23.42
CA ASP A 399 -12.83 27.99 -22.84
C ASP A 399 -12.59 26.82 -21.89
N HIS A 400 -12.57 27.11 -20.59
CA HIS A 400 -12.29 26.11 -19.56
C HIS A 400 -13.31 24.96 -19.56
N THR A 401 -14.52 25.14 -20.10
CA THR A 401 -15.52 24.06 -20.15
C THR A 401 -15.17 23.01 -21.20
N LYS A 402 -14.39 23.38 -22.21
CA LYS A 402 -13.90 22.49 -23.28
C LYS A 402 -12.49 21.99 -23.03
N TYR A 403 -11.79 22.52 -22.02
CA TYR A 403 -10.47 22.01 -21.62
C TYR A 403 -10.57 20.52 -21.27
N VAL A 404 -9.75 19.71 -21.95
CA VAL A 404 -9.67 18.26 -21.73
C VAL A 404 -8.75 18.00 -20.56
N SER A 405 -9.33 17.68 -19.41
CA SER A 405 -8.62 17.37 -18.19
C SER A 405 -8.30 15.88 -18.09
N HIS A 406 -7.10 15.60 -17.59
CA HIS A 406 -6.62 14.24 -17.34
C HIS A 406 -6.47 13.94 -15.83
N PHE A 407 -6.72 14.95 -15.00
CA PHE A 407 -6.44 14.90 -13.58
C PHE A 407 -7.54 14.13 -12.82
N PRO A 408 -7.20 13.09 -12.04
CA PRO A 408 -8.18 12.37 -11.24
C PRO A 408 -8.72 13.23 -10.08
N VAL A 409 -10.04 13.32 -9.95
CA VAL A 409 -10.69 13.95 -8.79
C VAL A 409 -11.21 12.87 -7.83
N HIS A 410 -10.72 12.90 -6.59
CA HIS A 410 -11.09 11.90 -5.57
C HIS A 410 -12.35 12.31 -4.79
N GLN A 411 -13.16 11.30 -4.46
CA GLN A 411 -14.23 11.34 -3.47
C GLN A 411 -14.03 10.17 -2.52
N ASP A 412 -14.04 10.42 -1.21
CA ASP A 412 -13.83 9.39 -0.19
C ASP A 412 -14.86 9.54 0.94
N GLY A 413 -15.20 8.43 1.57
CA GLY A 413 -16.08 8.45 2.74
C GLY A 413 -15.29 8.77 4.01
N SER A 414 -15.91 9.51 4.93
CA SER A 414 -15.24 10.00 6.14
C SER A 414 -14.72 8.86 7.03
N CYS A 415 -15.50 7.79 7.16
CA CYS A 415 -15.10 6.53 7.81
C CYS A 415 -15.96 5.37 7.28
N ASN A 416 -15.54 4.76 6.17
CA ASN A 416 -16.33 3.73 5.46
C ASN A 416 -16.78 2.57 6.35
N VAL A 417 -15.95 2.13 7.30
CA VAL A 417 -16.33 1.02 8.21
C VAL A 417 -17.50 1.39 9.12
N LEU A 418 -17.44 2.57 9.73
CA LEU A 418 -18.52 3.04 10.59
C LEU A 418 -19.78 3.38 9.78
N GLN A 419 -19.63 3.82 8.53
CA GLN A 419 -20.76 3.95 7.60
C GLN A 419 -21.45 2.58 7.39
N HIS A 420 -20.68 1.53 7.10
CA HIS A 420 -21.25 0.18 6.96
C HIS A 420 -21.89 -0.33 8.26
N TYR A 421 -21.27 -0.13 9.43
CA TYR A 421 -21.87 -0.53 10.70
C TYR A 421 -23.14 0.25 11.04
N ALA A 422 -23.15 1.57 10.82
CA ALA A 422 -24.34 2.38 11.04
C ALA A 422 -25.48 1.97 10.11
N ALA A 423 -25.18 1.63 8.85
CA ALA A 423 -26.17 1.11 7.91
C ALA A 423 -26.69 -0.29 8.32
N MET A 424 -25.80 -1.20 8.74
CA MET A 424 -26.19 -2.54 9.20
C MET A 424 -27.04 -2.50 10.48
N GLY A 425 -26.69 -1.62 11.42
CA GLY A 425 -27.37 -1.46 12.71
C GLY A 425 -28.55 -0.50 12.68
N LEU A 426 -28.80 0.19 11.56
CA LEU A 426 -29.77 1.29 11.46
C LEU A 426 -29.59 2.34 12.58
N ASP A 427 -28.34 2.64 12.92
CA ASP A 427 -27.95 3.53 14.01
C ASP A 427 -28.03 4.99 13.57
N ASP A 428 -29.10 5.72 13.95
CA ASP A 428 -29.32 7.12 13.53
C ASP A 428 -28.20 8.06 14.02
N ILE A 429 -27.72 7.88 15.26
CA ILE A 429 -26.65 8.70 15.84
C ILE A 429 -25.32 8.41 15.13
N GLY A 430 -25.03 7.11 14.94
CA GLY A 430 -23.87 6.66 14.17
C GLY A 430 -23.90 7.21 12.75
N ALA A 431 -25.03 7.08 12.05
CA ALA A 431 -25.25 7.52 10.68
C ALA A 431 -25.06 9.04 10.50
N ALA A 432 -25.56 9.85 11.43
CA ALA A 432 -25.31 11.29 11.44
C ALA A 432 -23.82 11.60 11.59
N SER A 433 -23.13 10.94 12.53
CA SER A 433 -21.71 11.16 12.82
C SER A 433 -20.76 10.83 11.67
N VAL A 434 -21.21 10.00 10.72
CA VAL A 434 -20.41 9.54 9.56
C VAL A 434 -21.01 9.93 8.20
N ASN A 435 -21.85 10.97 8.19
CA ASN A 435 -22.38 11.59 6.97
C ASN A 435 -23.28 10.70 6.10
N LEU A 436 -23.93 9.68 6.68
CA LEU A 436 -25.01 8.96 5.98
C LEU A 436 -26.31 9.75 5.98
N LYS A 437 -26.52 10.60 6.99
CA LYS A 437 -27.63 11.54 7.05
C LYS A 437 -27.25 12.85 6.34
N PRO A 438 -28.14 13.40 5.49
CA PRO A 438 -27.91 14.72 4.88
C PRO A 438 -27.68 15.78 5.96
N ASN A 439 -26.64 16.60 5.76
CA ASN A 439 -26.30 17.74 6.62
C ASN A 439 -25.64 18.83 5.77
N ASP A 440 -25.80 20.09 6.16
CA ASP A 440 -25.18 21.23 5.46
C ASP A 440 -23.65 21.27 5.63
N LEU A 441 -23.18 20.79 6.79
CA LEU A 441 -21.77 20.71 7.13
C LEU A 441 -21.33 19.25 7.32
N PRO A 442 -20.10 18.90 6.88
CA PRO A 442 -19.55 17.58 7.08
C PRO A 442 -19.31 17.31 8.57
N GLN A 443 -19.82 16.18 9.05
CA GLN A 443 -19.59 15.67 10.39
C GLN A 443 -18.23 14.97 10.47
N ASP A 444 -17.53 15.18 11.59
CA ASP A 444 -16.19 14.65 11.84
C ASP A 444 -16.19 13.81 13.12
N VAL A 445 -16.50 12.52 12.98
CA VAL A 445 -16.47 11.54 14.08
C VAL A 445 -15.20 11.62 14.93
N TYR A 446 -14.06 11.92 14.30
CA TYR A 446 -12.79 12.01 15.00
C TYR A 446 -12.74 13.19 15.97
N SER A 447 -13.31 14.35 15.61
CA SER A 447 -13.38 15.51 16.51
C SER A 447 -14.27 15.20 17.71
N VAL A 448 -15.41 14.52 17.50
CA VAL A 448 -16.32 14.14 18.60
C VAL A 448 -15.62 13.25 19.62
N VAL A 449 -14.84 12.26 19.16
CA VAL A 449 -14.06 11.40 20.06
C VAL A 449 -12.93 12.16 20.75
N VAL A 450 -12.25 13.09 20.05
CA VAL A 450 -11.22 13.97 20.67
C VAL A 450 -11.82 14.75 21.83
N ASP A 451 -12.97 15.37 21.60
CA ASP A 451 -13.63 16.22 22.60
C ASP A 451 -14.04 15.41 23.82
N GLN A 452 -14.58 14.20 23.62
CA GLN A 452 -14.91 13.27 24.71
C GLN A 452 -13.65 12.87 25.51
N VAL A 453 -12.57 12.46 24.83
CA VAL A 453 -11.32 12.07 25.49
C VAL A 453 -10.69 13.24 26.25
N GLU A 454 -10.77 14.47 25.71
CA GLU A 454 -10.28 15.68 26.39
C GLU A 454 -11.11 16.04 27.63
N GLN A 455 -12.44 15.84 27.59
CA GLN A 455 -13.28 16.00 28.78
C GLN A 455 -12.90 15.00 29.88
N GLU A 456 -12.73 13.72 29.54
CA GLU A 456 -12.29 12.70 30.49
C GLU A 456 -10.88 13.01 31.04
N ARG A 457 -9.96 13.49 30.18
CA ARG A 457 -8.63 13.94 30.60
C ARG A 457 -8.70 15.09 31.60
N LYS A 458 -9.57 16.08 31.37
CA LYS A 458 -9.77 17.20 32.32
C LYS A 458 -10.25 16.69 33.68
N GLN A 459 -11.18 15.75 33.70
CA GLN A 459 -11.67 15.15 34.94
C GLN A 459 -10.57 14.39 35.68
N ASP A 460 -9.79 13.55 34.98
CA ASP A 460 -8.70 12.79 35.59
C ASP A 460 -7.56 13.70 36.07
N ALA A 461 -7.29 14.79 35.34
CA ALA A 461 -6.33 15.82 35.77
C ALA A 461 -6.79 16.55 37.03
N ALA A 462 -8.09 16.86 37.15
CA ALA A 462 -8.70 17.43 38.36
C ALA A 462 -8.64 16.44 39.54
N ASN A 463 -8.80 15.15 39.28
CA ASN A 463 -8.65 14.07 40.26
C ASN A 463 -7.19 13.78 40.64
N GLY A 464 -6.23 14.54 40.11
CA GLY A 464 -4.82 14.47 40.49
C GLY A 464 -3.94 13.55 39.65
N LEU A 465 -4.45 12.95 38.57
CA LEU A 465 -3.66 12.05 37.73
C LEU A 465 -2.54 12.82 36.97
N PRO A 466 -1.24 12.52 37.20
CA PRO A 466 -0.14 13.30 36.62
C PRO A 466 -0.12 13.29 35.08
N ILE A 467 -0.27 12.12 34.46
CA ILE A 467 -0.20 11.99 33.00
C ILE A 467 -1.33 12.76 32.30
N ALA A 468 -2.51 12.83 32.92
CA ALA A 468 -3.63 13.61 32.41
C ALA A 468 -3.31 15.11 32.39
N LYS A 469 -2.57 15.62 33.38
CA LYS A 469 -2.11 17.03 33.39
C LYS A 469 -1.10 17.30 32.27
N ILE A 470 -0.13 16.40 32.08
CA ILE A 470 0.91 16.50 31.03
C ILE A 470 0.29 16.50 29.64
N LEU A 471 -0.78 15.72 29.43
CA LEU A 471 -1.48 15.63 28.15
C LEU A 471 -2.31 16.87 27.77
N GLY A 472 -2.43 17.87 28.66
CA GLY A 472 -3.17 19.10 28.37
C GLY A 472 -2.65 19.80 27.11
N GLY A 473 -3.52 19.99 26.12
CA GLY A 473 -3.18 20.64 24.84
C GLY A 473 -2.56 19.72 23.77
N PHE A 474 -2.28 18.46 24.09
CA PHE A 474 -1.68 17.49 23.17
C PHE A 474 -2.70 16.52 22.54
N ILE A 475 -3.95 16.48 23.04
CA ILE A 475 -5.01 15.65 22.47
C ILE A 475 -5.57 16.31 21.20
N LYS A 476 -4.91 16.04 20.07
CA LYS A 476 -5.29 16.55 18.76
C LYS A 476 -5.89 15.44 17.90
N ARG A 477 -6.77 15.81 16.95
CA ARG A 477 -7.35 14.89 15.95
C ARG A 477 -6.30 13.99 15.29
N LYS A 478 -5.17 14.56 14.87
CA LYS A 478 -4.07 13.82 14.23
C LYS A 478 -3.54 12.67 15.10
N VAL A 479 -3.49 12.85 16.42
CA VAL A 479 -2.94 11.87 17.37
C VAL A 479 -3.82 10.62 17.48
N ILE A 480 -5.15 10.78 17.51
CA ILE A 480 -6.07 9.66 17.75
C ILE A 480 -6.81 9.16 16.50
N LYS A 481 -6.81 9.92 15.39
CA LYS A 481 -7.49 9.56 14.12
C LYS A 481 -7.16 8.15 13.66
N GLN A 482 -5.87 7.80 13.65
CA GLN A 482 -5.43 6.48 13.20
C GLN A 482 -5.98 5.36 14.09
N THR A 483 -6.00 5.57 15.40
CA THR A 483 -6.54 4.60 16.35
C THR A 483 -8.04 4.43 16.17
N ILE A 484 -8.81 5.51 16.08
CA ILE A 484 -10.25 5.44 15.81
C ILE A 484 -10.54 4.67 14.51
N MET A 485 -9.81 4.99 13.44
CA MET A 485 -9.97 4.33 12.16
C MET A 485 -9.65 2.83 12.26
N THR A 486 -8.56 2.46 12.91
CA THR A 486 -8.05 1.09 12.91
C THR A 486 -8.67 0.16 13.96
N THR A 487 -9.20 0.70 15.05
CA THR A 487 -9.98 -0.09 16.04
C THR A 487 -11.17 -0.77 15.37
N ASN A 488 -11.84 -0.08 14.44
CA ASN A 488 -12.94 -0.64 13.66
C ASN A 488 -12.51 -1.74 12.67
N TYR A 489 -11.22 -1.86 12.39
CA TYR A 489 -10.62 -2.97 11.62
C TYR A 489 -10.02 -4.07 12.53
N GLY A 490 -10.31 -4.05 13.84
CA GLY A 490 -9.86 -5.07 14.78
C GLY A 490 -8.52 -4.80 15.46
N VAL A 491 -8.02 -3.56 15.45
CA VAL A 491 -6.82 -3.22 16.23
C VAL A 491 -7.08 -3.38 17.73
N THR A 492 -6.14 -4.03 18.40
CA THR A 492 -6.15 -4.21 19.86
C THR A 492 -5.58 -3.00 20.58
N LEU A 493 -5.78 -2.92 21.91
CA LEU A 493 -5.21 -1.86 22.75
C LEU A 493 -3.69 -1.73 22.59
N PHE A 494 -2.98 -2.85 22.38
CA PHE A 494 -1.54 -2.84 22.14
C PHE A 494 -1.17 -2.13 20.83
N GLY A 495 -1.90 -2.44 19.74
CA GLY A 495 -1.70 -1.78 18.44
C GLY A 495 -2.06 -0.29 18.50
N ALA A 496 -3.17 0.04 19.18
CA ALA A 496 -3.59 1.42 19.42
C ALA A 496 -2.53 2.23 20.18
N ARG A 497 -1.97 1.66 21.26
CA ARG A 497 -0.87 2.28 22.01
C ARG A 497 0.32 2.58 21.11
N GLN A 498 0.70 1.65 20.22
CA GLN A 498 1.82 1.88 19.31
C GLN A 498 1.55 3.01 18.32
N GLN A 499 0.34 3.11 17.78
CA GLN A 499 -0.04 4.18 16.85
C GLN A 499 0.01 5.55 17.52
N ILE A 500 -0.62 5.68 18.69
CA ILE A 500 -0.60 6.92 19.47
C ILE A 500 0.84 7.27 19.88
N SER A 501 1.63 6.28 20.29
CA SER A 501 3.04 6.49 20.62
C SER A 501 3.84 7.05 19.44
N ARG A 502 3.58 6.61 18.21
CA ARG A 502 4.21 7.17 17.01
C ARG A 502 3.79 8.62 16.79
N GLN A 503 2.48 8.92 16.85
CA GLN A 503 1.99 10.28 16.67
C GLN A 503 2.49 11.25 17.73
N LEU A 504 2.63 10.81 18.99
CA LEU A 504 3.21 11.64 20.06
C LEU A 504 4.71 11.90 19.87
N ARG A 505 5.47 10.97 19.25
CA ARG A 505 6.90 11.19 18.93
C ARG A 505 7.11 12.25 17.86
N ASP A 506 6.11 12.47 17.01
CA ASP A 506 6.15 13.44 15.93
C ASP A 506 5.80 14.87 16.42
N ILE A 507 5.51 15.04 17.72
CA ILE A 507 5.27 16.34 18.36
C ILE A 507 6.54 16.72 19.11
N ASP A 508 7.26 17.72 18.62
CA ASP A 508 8.55 18.14 19.18
C ASP A 508 8.41 18.69 20.61
N GLU A 509 7.28 19.32 20.94
CA GLU A 509 7.03 19.89 22.27
C GLU A 509 6.59 18.86 23.32
N PHE A 510 6.32 17.60 22.93
CA PHE A 510 5.82 16.59 23.86
C PHE A 510 6.98 15.89 24.63
N PRO A 511 6.91 15.78 25.97
CA PRO A 511 7.94 15.13 26.78
C PRO A 511 8.16 13.66 26.40
N ARG A 512 9.37 13.32 25.92
CA ARG A 512 9.67 11.99 25.35
C ARG A 512 9.60 10.86 26.38
N GLU A 513 9.94 11.16 27.63
CA GLU A 513 9.90 10.26 28.77
C GLU A 513 8.47 9.76 29.08
N HIS A 514 7.44 10.57 28.79
CA HIS A 514 6.06 10.25 29.11
C HIS A 514 5.29 9.55 27.98
N ILE A 515 5.91 9.33 26.81
CA ILE A 515 5.24 8.77 25.62
C ILE A 515 4.58 7.41 25.89
N SER A 516 5.23 6.52 26.64
CA SER A 516 4.69 5.19 26.92
C SER A 516 3.45 5.25 27.81
N GLU A 517 3.50 6.07 28.86
CA GLU A 517 2.40 6.26 29.80
C GLU A 517 1.22 6.99 29.12
N ALA A 518 1.51 8.10 28.44
CA ALA A 518 0.54 8.88 27.68
C ALA A 518 -0.17 8.06 26.61
N SER A 519 0.57 7.28 25.82
CA SER A 519 -0.03 6.44 24.78
C SER A 519 -0.91 5.33 25.36
N THR A 520 -0.58 4.80 26.54
CA THR A 520 -1.41 3.81 27.22
C THR A 520 -2.71 4.43 27.71
N TYR A 521 -2.62 5.58 28.37
CA TYR A 521 -3.77 6.34 28.85
C TYR A 521 -4.72 6.73 27.71
N LEU A 522 -4.19 7.37 26.66
CA LEU A 522 -4.99 7.79 25.51
C LEU A 522 -5.63 6.62 24.77
N ALA A 523 -4.91 5.49 24.62
CA ALA A 523 -5.49 4.30 23.99
C ALA A 523 -6.68 3.77 24.80
N GLN A 524 -6.58 3.68 26.13
CA GLN A 524 -7.67 3.24 26.98
C GLN A 524 -8.87 4.17 26.89
N LYS A 525 -8.65 5.48 27.01
CA LYS A 525 -9.71 6.50 26.93
C LYS A 525 -10.41 6.49 25.57
N THR A 526 -9.64 6.43 24.48
CA THR A 526 -10.20 6.34 23.12
C THR A 526 -11.10 5.10 22.96
N PHE A 527 -10.70 3.95 23.51
CA PHE A 527 -11.53 2.73 23.47
C PHE A 527 -12.83 2.87 24.28
N ILE A 528 -12.78 3.51 25.44
CA ILE A 528 -13.96 3.77 26.27
C ILE A 528 -14.91 4.69 25.51
N SER A 529 -14.44 5.84 25.01
CA SER A 529 -15.26 6.80 24.28
C SER A 529 -15.89 6.19 23.02
N LEU A 530 -15.15 5.36 22.27
CA LEU A 530 -15.70 4.65 21.10
C LEU A 530 -16.83 3.68 21.48
N ARG A 531 -16.69 2.97 22.61
CA ARG A 531 -17.73 2.04 23.08
C ARG A 531 -19.00 2.76 23.51
N GLU A 532 -18.88 3.98 24.04
CA GLU A 532 -20.02 4.78 24.45
C GLU A 532 -20.76 5.41 23.27
N LEU A 533 -20.01 5.93 22.29
CA LEU A 533 -20.55 6.60 21.11
C LEU A 533 -21.18 5.62 20.10
N PHE A 534 -20.62 4.42 19.93
CA PHE A 534 -21.01 3.47 18.88
C PHE A 534 -21.58 2.16 19.45
N ARG A 535 -22.66 2.26 20.23
CA ARG A 535 -23.26 1.12 20.93
C ARG A 535 -23.80 0.05 19.98
N GLU A 536 -24.52 0.44 18.93
CA GLU A 536 -25.10 -0.54 17.98
C GLU A 536 -24.00 -1.21 17.14
N THR A 537 -23.01 -0.43 16.69
CA THR A 537 -21.80 -0.96 16.03
C THR A 537 -21.14 -2.03 16.90
N ARG A 538 -21.00 -1.77 18.20
CA ARG A 538 -20.38 -2.72 19.13
C ARG A 538 -21.19 -4.01 19.27
N LYS A 539 -22.52 -3.93 19.39
CA LYS A 539 -23.38 -5.14 19.46
C LYS A 539 -23.15 -6.04 18.25
N ILE A 540 -23.04 -5.46 17.05
CA ILE A 540 -22.77 -6.20 15.81
C ILE A 540 -21.37 -6.83 15.84
N GLN A 541 -20.35 -6.08 16.27
CA GLN A 541 -18.98 -6.58 16.41
C GLN A 541 -18.88 -7.75 17.41
N ASP A 542 -19.52 -7.61 18.57
CA ASP A 542 -19.54 -8.64 19.61
C ASP A 542 -20.25 -9.91 19.08
N TRP A 543 -21.37 -9.75 18.36
CA TRP A 543 -22.07 -10.86 17.71
C TRP A 543 -21.20 -11.60 16.69
N PHE A 544 -20.54 -10.88 15.76
CA PHE A 544 -19.62 -11.51 14.81
C PHE A 544 -18.46 -12.22 15.51
N THR A 545 -17.94 -11.63 16.59
CA THR A 545 -16.83 -12.21 17.37
C THR A 545 -17.24 -13.52 18.04
N ASP A 546 -18.45 -13.57 18.61
CA ASP A 546 -18.97 -14.78 19.24
C ASP A 546 -19.28 -15.87 18.21
N CYS A 547 -19.86 -15.52 17.06
CA CYS A 547 -20.05 -16.46 15.95
C CYS A 547 -18.70 -17.05 15.48
N ALA A 548 -17.70 -16.21 15.24
CA ALA A 548 -16.38 -16.65 14.82
C ALA A 548 -15.72 -17.55 15.88
N ARG A 549 -15.83 -17.21 17.17
CA ARG A 549 -15.30 -18.01 18.27
C ARG A 549 -15.93 -19.40 18.33
N LEU A 550 -17.26 -19.48 18.18
CA LEU A 550 -17.98 -20.76 18.20
C LEU A 550 -17.66 -21.62 16.97
N ILE A 551 -17.58 -21.02 15.78
CA ILE A 551 -17.18 -21.73 14.55
C ILE A 551 -15.76 -22.29 14.70
N SER A 552 -14.80 -21.46 15.13
CA SER A 552 -13.40 -21.88 15.26
C SER A 552 -13.23 -22.98 16.32
N ARG A 553 -13.79 -22.79 17.53
CA ARG A 553 -13.54 -23.70 18.67
C ARG A 553 -14.41 -24.95 18.71
N VAL A 554 -15.64 -24.87 18.22
CA VAL A 554 -16.60 -26.00 18.34
C VAL A 554 -16.65 -26.80 17.05
N ARG A 555 -16.68 -26.12 15.90
CA ARG A 555 -16.70 -26.81 14.60
C ARG A 555 -15.31 -27.16 14.11
N GLU A 556 -14.26 -26.57 14.70
CA GLU A 556 -12.90 -26.67 14.17
C GLU A 556 -12.92 -26.38 12.67
N ALA A 557 -13.46 -25.22 12.31
CA ALA A 557 -13.65 -24.81 10.92
C ALA A 557 -13.24 -23.35 10.74
N ALA A 558 -12.78 -23.01 9.53
CA ALA A 558 -12.56 -21.63 9.16
C ALA A 558 -13.90 -20.90 9.03
N VAL A 559 -13.92 -19.61 9.37
CA VAL A 559 -15.10 -18.77 9.11
C VAL A 559 -15.19 -18.55 7.60
N GLU A 560 -16.32 -18.95 7.02
CA GLU A 560 -16.64 -18.80 5.60
C GLU A 560 -17.94 -18.01 5.42
N TRP A 561 -18.00 -17.15 4.40
CA TRP A 561 -19.25 -16.48 3.99
C TRP A 561 -19.24 -16.15 2.49
N ASN A 562 -20.41 -15.79 1.95
CA ASN A 562 -20.51 -15.24 0.59
C ASN A 562 -20.79 -13.74 0.68
N THR A 563 -20.07 -12.94 -0.10
CA THR A 563 -20.41 -11.52 -0.27
C THR A 563 -21.75 -11.38 -1.00
N PRO A 564 -22.42 -10.21 -0.93
CA PRO A 564 -23.61 -9.94 -1.74
C PRO A 564 -23.39 -10.08 -3.26
N LEU A 565 -22.13 -10.00 -3.72
CA LEU A 565 -21.72 -10.22 -5.11
C LEU A 565 -21.23 -11.66 -5.38
N SER A 566 -21.60 -12.61 -4.50
CA SER A 566 -21.30 -14.04 -4.64
C SER A 566 -19.82 -14.45 -4.62
N LEU A 567 -18.90 -13.56 -4.22
CA LEU A 567 -17.53 -13.98 -3.87
C LEU A 567 -17.57 -14.84 -2.59
N PRO A 568 -17.16 -16.12 -2.64
CA PRO A 568 -16.91 -16.90 -1.43
C PRO A 568 -15.66 -16.35 -0.74
N VAL A 569 -15.73 -16.18 0.57
CA VAL A 569 -14.62 -15.71 1.40
C VAL A 569 -14.37 -16.74 2.49
N VAL A 570 -13.11 -17.17 2.59
CA VAL A 570 -12.61 -18.11 3.59
C VAL A 570 -11.49 -17.44 4.37
N GLN A 571 -11.60 -17.39 5.70
CA GLN A 571 -10.52 -16.85 6.53
C GLN A 571 -9.31 -17.81 6.55
N PRO A 572 -8.10 -17.35 6.17
CA PRO A 572 -6.93 -18.22 6.04
C PRO A 572 -6.18 -18.43 7.38
N TYR A 573 -6.85 -18.28 8.52
CA TYR A 573 -6.20 -18.27 9.83
C TYR A 573 -6.17 -19.68 10.42
N TYR A 574 -5.02 -20.34 10.29
CA TYR A 574 -4.78 -21.68 10.82
C TYR A 574 -3.57 -21.69 11.74
N GLN A 575 -3.55 -22.59 12.73
CA GLN A 575 -2.35 -22.83 13.51
C GLN A 575 -1.38 -23.69 12.70
N GLU A 576 -0.17 -23.19 12.47
CA GLU A 576 0.89 -23.97 11.84
C GLU A 576 1.32 -25.11 12.77
N VAL A 577 1.13 -26.36 12.34
CA VAL A 577 1.66 -27.52 13.06
C VAL A 577 3.06 -27.80 12.53
N ARG A 578 4.08 -27.61 13.38
CA ARG A 578 5.46 -27.99 13.06
C ARG A 578 5.62 -29.50 13.18
N MET A 579 5.55 -30.21 12.06
CA MET A 579 5.91 -31.63 12.01
C MET A 579 7.44 -31.78 11.92
N ARG A 580 8.06 -32.41 12.92
CA ARG A 580 9.48 -32.83 12.83
C ARG A 580 9.56 -34.17 12.11
N HIS A 581 10.20 -34.21 10.94
CA HIS A 581 10.49 -35.48 10.25
C HIS A 581 12.00 -35.65 10.04
N LYS A 582 12.58 -36.67 10.69
CA LYS A 582 13.99 -37.12 10.51
C LYS A 582 15.07 -36.01 10.57
N GLY A 583 15.02 -35.15 11.59
CA GLY A 583 16.10 -34.18 11.85
C GLY A 583 16.28 -33.08 10.79
N LYS A 584 15.37 -32.97 9.82
CA LYS A 584 15.19 -31.81 8.95
C LYS A 584 13.83 -31.20 9.30
N ASP A 585 13.79 -29.91 9.58
CA ASP A 585 12.52 -29.20 9.71
C ASP A 585 11.85 -29.21 8.33
N ILE A 586 10.83 -30.05 8.15
CA ILE A 586 9.96 -30.04 6.99
C ILE A 586 8.68 -29.34 7.44
N TYR A 587 8.32 -28.26 6.75
CA TYR A 587 7.06 -27.55 6.97
C TYR A 587 5.90 -28.39 6.37
N ASP A 588 5.39 -29.37 7.12
CA ASP A 588 4.13 -30.02 6.76
C ASP A 588 2.97 -29.28 7.43
N ASN A 589 2.20 -28.53 6.64
CA ASN A 589 0.97 -27.87 7.07
C ASN A 589 -0.15 -28.90 7.26
N TYR A 590 -0.11 -29.66 8.36
CA TYR A 590 -1.32 -30.24 8.92
C TYR A 590 -1.91 -29.22 9.89
N SER A 591 -2.67 -28.27 9.40
CA SER A 591 -3.36 -27.27 10.22
C SER A 591 -4.32 -27.95 11.21
N SER A 592 -4.07 -27.81 12.51
CA SER A 592 -5.09 -27.97 13.55
C SER A 592 -5.78 -26.63 13.80
N PHE A 593 -7.07 -26.65 14.08
CA PHE A 593 -7.87 -25.44 14.30
C PHE A 593 -7.53 -24.78 15.65
N ALA A 594 -7.56 -23.45 15.71
CA ALA A 594 -7.27 -22.64 16.91
C ALA A 594 -8.52 -22.08 17.57
#